data_AF-A0A3C0ZTS6-F1
#
_entry.id   AF-A0A3C0ZTS6-F1
#
_cell.length_a   1.000
_cell.length_b   1.000
_cell.length_c   1.000
_cell.angle_alpha   90.00
_cell.angle_beta   90.00
_cell.angle_gamma   90.00
#
_symmetry.space_group_name_H-M   'P 1'
#
loop_
_entity.id
_entity.type
_entity.pdbx_description
1 polymer ?
#
loop_
_entity_poly.entity_id
_entity_poly.type
_entity_poly.pdbx_seq_one_letter_code
_entity_poly.pdbx_strand_id
1 'polypeptide(L)'
;TEYEEELTDRFSGSLLYRIQKAETELCIAEAAERAFFAGAGPMVSLAGGGILAGLWELCKKTGCGMEVDLPLIPVLQETIEITEYFGIDPYALQSGGGLLIAARDGESLVRTLSEYGLYSVRIGRLTGAKDKILRNGEEIRHLDRPGADSLT
;
A
#
# COMPACT_ATOMS: atom_id res chain seq x y z
N THR A 1 24.12 4.34 3.71
CA THR A 1 25.32 5.14 4.00
C THR A 1 25.90 5.86 2.79
N GLU A 2 25.83 5.37 1.55
CA GLU A 2 26.26 6.17 0.37
C GLU A 2 25.17 7.18 -0.09
N TYR A 3 23.90 6.77 -0.10
CA TYR A 3 22.77 7.65 -0.43
C TYR A 3 22.38 8.62 0.68
N GLU A 4 22.85 8.40 1.91
CA GLU A 4 22.38 9.16 3.09
C GLU A 4 22.98 10.57 3.12
N GLU A 5 24.24 10.72 2.69
CA GLU A 5 24.91 12.00 2.51
C GLU A 5 24.34 12.78 1.32
N GLU A 6 24.03 12.10 0.20
CA GLU A 6 23.38 12.72 -0.97
C GLU A 6 21.96 13.22 -0.65
N LEU A 7 21.21 12.45 0.14
CA LEU A 7 19.86 12.83 0.59
C LEU A 7 19.88 14.00 1.58
N THR A 8 20.89 14.09 2.47
CA THR A 8 21.02 15.20 3.43
C THR A 8 21.49 16.51 2.82
N ASP A 9 22.29 16.45 1.76
CA ASP A 9 22.72 17.66 1.04
C ASP A 9 21.57 18.28 0.23
N ARG A 10 20.62 17.46 -0.23
CA ARG A 10 19.60 17.86 -1.21
C ARG A 10 18.18 17.98 -0.68
N PHE A 11 17.80 17.18 0.31
CA PHE A 11 16.48 17.26 0.94
C PHE A 11 16.55 17.96 2.28
N SER A 12 15.52 18.74 2.61
CA SER A 12 15.52 19.47 3.88
C SER A 12 15.57 18.51 5.06
N GLY A 13 16.27 18.90 6.14
CA GLY A 13 16.27 18.10 7.38
C GLY A 13 14.87 17.81 7.92
N SER A 14 13.88 18.66 7.62
CA SER A 14 12.47 18.44 7.92
C SER A 14 11.80 17.33 7.09
N LEU A 15 12.23 17.09 5.86
CA LEU A 15 11.76 15.97 5.03
C LEU A 15 12.31 14.65 5.58
N LEU A 16 13.62 14.61 5.84
CA LEU A 16 14.30 13.41 6.36
C LEU A 16 13.78 13.00 7.74
N TYR A 17 13.52 13.99 8.61
CA TYR A 17 12.90 13.74 9.90
C TYR A 17 11.49 13.14 9.77
N ARG A 18 10.68 13.60 8.80
CA ARG A 18 9.33 13.04 8.55
C ARG A 18 9.40 11.58 8.06
N ILE A 19 10.35 11.26 7.19
CA ILE A 19 10.56 9.89 6.69
C ILE A 19 10.91 8.94 7.84
N GLN A 20 11.86 9.32 8.70
CA GLN A 20 12.24 8.49 9.87
C GLN A 20 11.07 8.29 10.84
N LYS A 21 10.21 9.29 11.01
CA LYS A 21 9.05 9.21 11.92
C LYS A 21 7.92 8.35 11.35
N ALA A 22 7.75 8.31 10.03
CA ALA A 22 6.70 7.54 9.36
C ALA A 22 6.78 6.03 9.64
N GLU A 23 7.99 5.47 9.83
CA GLU A 23 8.17 4.06 10.22
C GLU A 23 7.55 3.72 11.58
N THR A 24 7.41 4.70 12.48
CA THR A 24 6.91 4.50 13.84
C THR A 24 5.38 4.55 13.94
N GLU A 25 4.69 5.07 12.91
CA GLU A 25 3.25 5.37 12.98
C GLU A 25 2.33 4.21 12.51
N LEU A 26 2.88 3.14 11.95
CA LEU A 26 2.12 2.00 11.41
C LEU A 26 2.11 0.78 12.36
N CYS A 27 1.29 0.80 13.41
CA CYS A 27 1.00 -0.42 14.19
C CYS A 27 0.04 -1.33 13.40
N ILE A 28 0.60 -2.12 12.47
CA ILE A 28 -0.16 -3.08 11.64
C ILE A 28 -0.96 -4.07 12.51
N ALA A 29 -0.42 -4.45 13.67
CA ALA A 29 -1.06 -5.39 14.58
C ALA A 29 -2.38 -4.85 15.16
N GLU A 30 -2.39 -3.59 15.60
CA GLU A 30 -3.60 -2.95 16.11
C GLU A 30 -4.64 -2.80 14.98
N ALA A 31 -4.22 -2.35 13.80
CA ALA A 31 -5.12 -2.23 12.66
C ALA A 31 -5.74 -3.58 12.25
N ALA A 32 -4.96 -4.65 12.25
CA ALA A 32 -5.45 -6.00 11.97
C ALA A 32 -6.46 -6.49 13.02
N GLU A 33 -6.18 -6.25 14.30
CA GLU A 33 -7.09 -6.62 15.40
C GLU A 33 -8.43 -5.88 15.30
N ARG A 34 -8.39 -4.55 15.15
CA ARG A 34 -9.61 -3.73 15.01
C ARG A 34 -10.42 -4.14 13.78
N ALA A 35 -9.75 -4.36 12.65
CA ALA A 35 -10.40 -4.80 11.43
C ALA A 35 -11.04 -6.18 11.59
N PHE A 36 -10.37 -7.12 12.27
CA PHE A 36 -10.92 -8.43 12.55
C PHE A 36 -12.21 -8.35 13.38
N PHE A 37 -12.22 -7.56 14.46
CA PHE A 37 -13.43 -7.36 15.26
C PHE A 37 -14.56 -6.65 14.52
N ALA A 38 -14.22 -5.81 13.54
CA ALA A 38 -15.19 -5.18 12.63
C ALA A 38 -15.72 -6.11 11.52
N GLY A 39 -15.31 -7.38 11.51
CA GLY A 39 -15.78 -8.37 10.53
C GLY A 39 -15.06 -8.29 9.18
N ALA A 40 -13.80 -7.83 9.18
CA ALA A 40 -12.95 -7.86 7.99
C ALA A 40 -12.80 -9.29 7.43
N GLY A 41 -12.66 -9.36 6.11
CA GLY A 41 -12.28 -10.56 5.39
C GLY A 41 -10.75 -10.75 5.36
N PRO A 42 -10.22 -11.41 4.30
CA PRO A 42 -8.79 -11.67 4.19
C PRO A 42 -7.92 -10.41 4.28
N MET A 43 -6.81 -10.52 4.99
CA MET A 43 -5.82 -9.45 5.18
C MET A 43 -4.44 -9.87 4.63
N VAL A 44 -3.69 -8.90 4.12
CA VAL A 44 -2.33 -9.07 3.58
C VAL A 44 -1.43 -7.93 4.05
N SER A 45 -0.33 -8.26 4.74
CA SER A 45 0.72 -7.30 5.08
C SER A 45 1.54 -6.95 3.84
N LEU A 46 1.87 -5.66 3.68
CA LEU A 46 2.66 -5.15 2.56
C LEU A 46 4.17 -5.24 2.78
N ALA A 47 4.61 -5.63 3.98
CA ALA A 47 6.04 -5.75 4.31
C ALA A 47 6.79 -6.78 3.43
N GLY A 48 6.08 -7.74 2.83
CA GLY A 48 6.67 -8.82 2.02
C GLY A 48 6.89 -8.50 0.53
N GLY A 49 6.70 -7.25 0.08
CA GLY A 49 6.89 -6.91 -1.33
C GLY A 49 6.14 -5.69 -1.85
N GLY A 50 5.62 -4.82 -0.98
CA GLY A 50 4.91 -3.61 -1.37
C GLY A 50 3.47 -3.85 -1.85
N ILE A 51 2.84 -2.78 -2.31
CA ILE A 51 1.41 -2.76 -2.63
C ILE A 51 1.03 -3.69 -3.77
N LEU A 52 1.83 -3.76 -4.84
CA LEU A 52 1.52 -4.61 -6.00
C LEU A 52 1.60 -6.11 -5.65
N ALA A 53 2.62 -6.52 -4.89
CA ALA A 53 2.72 -7.89 -4.40
C ALA A 53 1.58 -8.23 -3.42
N GLY A 54 1.21 -7.29 -2.55
CA GLY A 54 0.10 -7.45 -1.62
C GLY A 54 -1.25 -7.64 -2.33
N LEU A 55 -1.52 -6.84 -3.36
CA LEU A 55 -2.71 -6.97 -4.20
C LEU A 55 -2.76 -8.31 -4.93
N TRP A 56 -1.62 -8.77 -5.46
CA TRP A 56 -1.51 -10.09 -6.08
C TRP A 56 -1.85 -11.22 -5.09
N GLU A 57 -1.24 -11.20 -3.91
CA GLU A 57 -1.46 -12.21 -2.88
C GLU A 57 -2.91 -12.18 -2.37
N LEU A 58 -3.54 -11.00 -2.28
CA LEU A 58 -4.95 -10.89 -1.92
C LEU A 58 -5.86 -11.56 -2.96
N CYS A 59 -5.61 -11.34 -4.26
CA CYS A 59 -6.33 -12.01 -5.33
C CYS A 59 -6.15 -13.53 -5.28
N LYS A 60 -4.92 -13.99 -5.00
CA LYS A 60 -4.62 -15.42 -4.86
C LYS A 60 -5.34 -16.05 -3.65
N LYS A 61 -5.36 -15.39 -2.49
CA LYS A 61 -6.04 -15.85 -1.27
C LYS A 61 -7.56 -15.93 -1.44
N THR A 62 -8.14 -14.97 -2.16
CA THR A 62 -9.60 -14.87 -2.35
C THR A 62 -10.09 -15.67 -3.57
N GLY A 63 -9.20 -15.97 -4.52
CA GLY A 63 -9.56 -16.52 -5.81
C GLY A 63 -10.29 -15.52 -6.72
N CYS A 64 -10.37 -14.25 -6.33
CA CYS A 64 -11.05 -13.18 -7.08
C CYS A 64 -10.09 -12.43 -8.01
N GLY A 65 -10.68 -11.73 -8.98
CA GLY A 65 -10.06 -10.59 -9.63
C GLY A 65 -10.21 -9.32 -8.79
N MET A 66 -9.74 -8.21 -9.32
CA MET A 66 -9.85 -6.91 -8.66
C MET A 66 -9.85 -5.75 -9.65
N GLU A 67 -10.40 -4.62 -9.21
CA GLU A 67 -10.23 -3.31 -9.83
C GLU A 67 -9.76 -2.36 -8.74
N VAL A 68 -8.59 -1.75 -8.92
CA VAL A 68 -7.97 -0.81 -7.98
C VAL A 68 -7.64 0.49 -8.70
N ASP A 69 -7.96 1.61 -8.08
CA ASP A 69 -7.61 2.94 -8.56
C ASP A 69 -6.31 3.37 -7.88
N LEU A 70 -5.21 3.42 -8.64
CA LEU A 70 -3.89 3.75 -8.10
C LEU A 70 -3.84 5.11 -7.42
N PRO A 71 -4.49 6.18 -7.94
CA PRO A 71 -4.50 7.48 -7.29
C PRO A 71 -5.15 7.48 -5.90
N LEU A 72 -5.94 6.44 -5.55
CA LEU A 72 -6.54 6.31 -4.21
C LEU A 72 -5.58 5.66 -3.20
N ILE A 73 -4.50 5.02 -3.67
CA ILE A 73 -3.51 4.41 -2.79
C ILE A 73 -2.74 5.53 -2.08
N PRO A 74 -2.76 5.59 -0.74
CA PRO A 74 -2.00 6.61 -0.02
C PRO A 74 -0.51 6.41 -0.23
N VAL A 75 0.16 7.45 -0.69
CA VAL A 75 1.62 7.53 -0.82
C VAL A 75 2.06 8.81 -0.12
N LEU A 76 3.11 8.73 0.70
CA LEU A 76 3.66 9.90 1.38
C LEU A 76 4.24 10.87 0.33
N GLN A 77 4.06 12.16 0.53
CA GLN A 77 4.59 13.18 -0.38
C GLN A 77 6.11 13.07 -0.50
N GLU A 78 6.77 12.75 0.61
CA GLU A 78 8.19 12.44 0.71
C GLU A 78 8.59 11.30 -0.23
N THR A 79 7.78 10.23 -0.28
CA THR A 79 8.01 9.08 -1.17
C THR A 79 7.84 9.50 -2.63
N ILE A 80 6.86 10.34 -2.95
CA ILE A 80 6.67 10.87 -4.31
C ILE A 80 7.92 11.65 -4.75
N GLU A 81 8.37 12.61 -3.94
CA GLU A 81 9.53 13.46 -4.27
C GLU A 81 10.82 12.63 -4.49
N ILE A 82 11.06 11.63 -3.65
CA ILE A 82 12.23 10.74 -3.77
C ILE A 82 12.12 9.85 -5.01
N THR A 83 10.97 9.24 -5.25
CA THR A 83 10.78 8.33 -6.38
C THR A 83 10.84 9.04 -7.72
N GLU A 84 10.31 10.25 -7.81
CA GLU A 84 10.46 11.12 -8.98
C GLU A 84 11.93 11.44 -9.26
N TYR A 85 12.73 11.73 -8.21
CA TYR A 85 14.17 11.99 -8.36
C TYR A 85 14.92 10.79 -8.96
N PHE A 86 14.61 9.58 -8.51
CA PHE A 86 15.27 8.35 -8.98
C PHE A 86 14.61 7.75 -10.24
N GLY A 87 13.50 8.31 -10.72
CA GLY A 87 12.75 7.76 -11.86
C GLY A 87 12.12 6.38 -11.56
N ILE A 88 11.74 6.13 -10.32
CA ILE A 88 11.16 4.87 -9.85
C ILE A 88 9.64 5.01 -9.75
N ASP A 89 8.87 3.97 -10.11
CA ASP A 89 7.42 3.94 -9.85
C ASP A 89 7.18 3.84 -8.32
N PRO A 90 6.49 4.81 -7.67
CA PRO A 90 6.23 4.75 -6.24
C PRO A 90 5.45 3.51 -5.80
N TYR A 91 4.63 2.92 -6.67
CA TYR A 91 3.90 1.69 -6.39
C TYR A 91 4.77 0.43 -6.51
N ALA A 92 5.93 0.52 -7.18
CA ALA A 92 6.89 -0.58 -7.29
C ALA A 92 7.85 -0.68 -6.10
N LEU A 93 7.83 0.30 -5.18
CA LEU A 93 8.63 0.25 -3.97
C LEU A 93 8.20 -0.91 -3.05
N GLN A 94 9.19 -1.55 -2.44
CA GLN A 94 8.96 -2.38 -1.28
C GLN A 94 8.56 -1.45 -0.12
N SER A 95 7.27 -1.42 0.19
CA SER A 95 6.75 -0.50 1.22
C SER A 95 7.25 -0.90 2.62
N GLY A 96 7.61 0.09 3.44
CA GLY A 96 8.04 -0.11 4.83
C GLY A 96 6.93 -0.57 5.80
N GLY A 97 5.66 -0.58 5.39
CA GLY A 97 4.56 -1.05 6.25
C GLY A 97 3.19 -0.65 5.73
N GLY A 98 2.21 -1.54 5.88
CA GLY A 98 0.82 -1.31 5.49
C GLY A 98 0.01 -2.61 5.51
N LEU A 99 -1.31 -2.48 5.57
CA LEU A 99 -2.23 -3.61 5.62
C LEU A 99 -3.32 -3.47 4.56
N LEU A 100 -3.39 -4.43 3.64
CA LEU A 100 -4.53 -4.59 2.74
C LEU A 100 -5.60 -5.43 3.43
N ILE A 101 -6.84 -4.94 3.38
CA ILE A 101 -7.98 -5.58 4.01
C ILE A 101 -9.11 -5.71 2.98
N ALA A 102 -9.57 -6.93 2.74
CA ALA A 102 -10.82 -7.16 2.03
C ALA A 102 -12.00 -7.09 3.00
N ALA A 103 -13.07 -6.40 2.62
CA ALA A 103 -14.30 -6.30 3.41
C ALA A 103 -15.53 -6.36 2.50
N ARG A 104 -16.66 -6.82 3.04
CA ARG A 104 -17.95 -6.77 2.33
C ARG A 104 -18.42 -5.33 2.14
N ASP A 105 -18.24 -4.50 3.17
CA ASP A 105 -18.47 -3.06 3.14
C ASP A 105 -17.18 -2.34 3.55
N GLY A 106 -16.40 -1.93 2.54
CA GLY A 106 -15.13 -1.24 2.77
C GLY A 106 -15.32 0.16 3.37
N GLU A 107 -16.40 0.87 3.05
CA GLU A 107 -16.66 2.20 3.59
C GLU A 107 -17.00 2.13 5.07
N SER A 108 -17.78 1.13 5.49
CA SER A 108 -18.04 0.91 6.92
C SER A 108 -16.78 0.57 7.69
N LEU A 109 -15.92 -0.29 7.14
CA LEU A 109 -14.66 -0.65 7.79
C LEU A 109 -13.76 0.59 7.96
N VAL A 110 -13.64 1.44 6.93
CA VAL A 110 -12.85 2.68 7.00
C VAL A 110 -13.38 3.59 8.12
N ARG A 111 -14.70 3.77 8.21
CA ARG A 111 -15.30 4.55 9.31
C ARG A 111 -14.96 3.97 10.67
N THR A 112 -15.12 2.67 10.87
CA THR A 112 -14.78 2.00 12.15
C THR A 112 -13.31 2.17 12.51
N LEU A 113 -12.38 1.98 11.56
CA LEU A 113 -10.95 2.18 11.83
C LEU A 113 -10.63 3.65 12.18
N SER A 114 -11.29 4.60 11.53
CA SER A 114 -11.10 6.03 11.82
C SER A 114 -11.53 6.43 13.24
N GLU A 115 -12.52 5.75 13.83
CA GLU A 115 -12.95 5.97 15.22
C GLU A 115 -11.85 5.61 16.24
N TYR A 116 -10.92 4.72 15.84
CA TYR A 116 -9.73 4.36 16.62
C TYR A 116 -8.48 5.17 16.24
N GLY A 117 -8.62 6.21 15.41
CA GLY A 117 -7.50 7.01 14.93
C GLY A 117 -6.62 6.31 13.89
N LEU A 118 -7.09 5.19 13.33
CA LEU A 118 -6.35 4.44 12.31
C LEU A 118 -6.72 4.94 10.92
N TYR A 119 -5.73 5.51 10.23
CA TYR A 119 -5.91 5.98 8.87
C TYR A 119 -6.09 4.80 7.90
N SER A 120 -7.14 4.84 7.09
CA SER A 120 -7.44 3.83 6.07
C SER A 120 -8.25 4.45 4.93
N VAL A 121 -8.12 3.91 3.73
CA VAL A 121 -8.80 4.37 2.52
C VAL A 121 -9.26 3.17 1.69
N ARG A 122 -10.45 3.26 1.09
CA ARG A 122 -10.90 2.28 0.10
C ARG A 122 -10.26 2.59 -1.24
N ILE A 123 -9.38 1.69 -1.69
CA ILE A 123 -8.62 1.86 -2.95
C ILE A 123 -9.23 1.15 -4.16
N GLY A 124 -10.25 0.31 -3.97
CA GLY A 124 -10.79 -0.53 -5.04
C GLY A 124 -11.86 -1.51 -4.60
N ARG A 125 -12.02 -2.58 -5.38
CA ARG A 125 -12.94 -3.70 -5.09
C ARG A 125 -12.41 -5.03 -5.65
N LEU A 126 -12.78 -6.13 -4.98
CA LEU A 126 -12.66 -7.47 -5.55
C LEU A 126 -13.80 -7.73 -6.53
N THR A 127 -13.55 -8.57 -7.54
CA THR A 127 -14.52 -8.89 -8.59
C THR A 127 -14.71 -10.40 -8.74
N GLY A 128 -15.86 -10.80 -9.30
CA GLY A 128 -16.13 -12.21 -9.65
C GLY A 128 -15.36 -12.70 -10.88
N ALA A 129 -14.78 -11.79 -11.66
CA ALA A 129 -13.90 -12.10 -12.78
C ALA A 129 -12.51 -12.52 -12.29
N LYS A 130 -11.60 -12.88 -13.20
CA LYS A 130 -10.20 -13.23 -12.86
C LYS A 130 -9.20 -12.11 -13.16
N ASP A 131 -9.65 -11.08 -13.86
CA ASP A 131 -8.85 -9.92 -14.23
C ASP A 131 -8.39 -9.14 -13.00
N LYS A 132 -7.15 -8.65 -13.05
CA LYS A 132 -6.55 -7.82 -12.01
C LYS A 132 -6.21 -6.48 -12.64
N ILE A 133 -7.11 -5.53 -12.49
CA ILE A 133 -7.06 -4.25 -13.18
C ILE A 133 -6.56 -3.19 -12.20
N LEU A 134 -5.57 -2.42 -12.64
CA LEU A 134 -5.13 -1.19 -12.00
C LEU A 134 -5.47 -0.02 -12.92
N ARG A 135 -6.15 1.00 -12.37
CA ARG A 135 -6.54 2.21 -13.10
C ARG A 135 -5.68 3.38 -12.68
N ASN A 136 -5.22 4.16 -13.65
CA ASN A 136 -4.56 5.45 -13.43
C ASN A 136 -5.27 6.51 -14.28
N GLY A 137 -6.36 7.08 -13.76
CA GLY A 137 -7.25 7.91 -14.55
C GLY A 137 -7.89 7.11 -15.70
N GLU A 138 -7.60 7.49 -16.94
CA GLU A 138 -8.10 6.80 -18.14
C GLU A 138 -7.27 5.57 -18.50
N GLU A 139 -6.05 5.45 -17.97
CA GLU A 139 -5.16 4.33 -18.26
C GLU A 139 -5.56 3.08 -17.47
N ILE A 140 -5.57 1.95 -18.17
CA ILE A 140 -5.85 0.62 -17.60
C ILE A 140 -4.61 -0.24 -17.80
N ARG A 141 -4.06 -0.77 -16.71
CA ARG A 141 -2.98 -1.76 -16.73
C ARG A 141 -3.41 -3.03 -15.99
N HIS A 142 -2.90 -4.17 -16.43
CA HIS A 142 -3.09 -5.42 -15.72
C HIS A 142 -2.01 -5.58 -14.65
N LEU A 143 -2.39 -6.07 -13.47
CA LEU A 143 -1.42 -6.48 -12.48
C LEU A 143 -0.78 -7.78 -12.93
N ASP A 144 0.51 -7.70 -13.25
CA ASP A 144 1.32 -8.87 -13.56
C ASP A 144 1.66 -9.66 -12.31
N ARG A 145 2.01 -10.93 -12.53
CA ARG A 145 2.58 -11.75 -11.46
C ARG A 145 3.84 -11.03 -10.96
N PRO A 146 3.99 -10.79 -9.64
CA PRO A 146 5.24 -10.25 -9.12
C PRO A 146 6.37 -11.14 -9.62
N GLY A 147 7.39 -10.53 -10.24
CA GLY A 147 8.53 -11.25 -10.78
C GLY A 147 9.07 -12.20 -9.72
N ALA A 148 9.31 -13.46 -10.11
CA ALA A 148 10.02 -14.37 -9.22
C ALA A 148 11.42 -13.77 -8.99
N ASP A 149 11.74 -13.54 -7.72
CA ASP A 149 13.03 -13.12 -7.19
C ASP A 149 13.62 -11.77 -7.63
N SER A 150 13.75 -10.90 -6.63
CA SER A 150 15.04 -10.26 -6.38
C SER A 150 15.08 -9.76 -4.93
N LEU A 151 15.21 -10.66 -3.95
CA LEU A 151 15.85 -10.44 -2.64
C LEU A 151 16.02 -11.81 -1.93
N THR A 152 17.12 -12.51 -2.25
CA THR A 152 17.82 -13.35 -1.28
C THR A 152 18.84 -12.49 -0.56
#